data_AF-A0A562GMW3-F1
#
_entry.id   AF-A0A562GMW3-F1
#
_cell.length_a   1.000
_cell.length_b   1.000
_cell.length_c   1.000
_cell.angle_alpha   90.00
_cell.angle_beta   90.00
_cell.angle_gamma   90.00
#
_symmetry.space_group_name_H-M   'P 1'
#
loop_
_entity.id
_entity.type
_entity.pdbx_description
1 polymer ?
#
loop_
_entity_poly.entity_id
_entity_poly.type
_entity_poly.pdbx_seq_one_letter_code
_entity_poly.pdbx_strand_id
1 'polypeptide(L)' 'MSTNPVPNANTNVVTTEVSWRKKYRNPLMNAAFWGFWIGFFLAHQGGVTNNGTMISLSYVIFTLACLVPLVTKK' A
#
# COMPACT_ATOMS: atom_id res chain seq x y z
N MET A 1 39.23 27.50 32.93
CA MET A 1 38.57 26.27 32.45
C MET A 1 37.10 26.57 32.18
N SER A 2 36.66 26.42 30.92
CA SER A 2 35.24 26.49 30.54
C SER A 2 34.70 25.06 30.46
N THR A 3 33.75 24.71 31.32
CA THR A 3 33.08 23.41 31.32
C THR A 3 31.76 23.54 30.57
N ASN A 4 31.82 23.59 29.23
CA ASN A 4 30.63 23.39 28.43
C ASN A 4 30.21 21.92 28.50
N PRO A 5 28.95 21.58 28.82
CA PRO A 5 28.49 20.20 28.75
C PRO A 5 28.50 19.75 27.28
N VAL A 6 29.19 18.64 27.02
CA VAL A 6 29.20 17.97 25.72
C VAL A 6 27.76 17.62 25.33
N PRO A 7 27.28 17.91 24.12
CA PRO A 7 25.98 17.43 23.67
C PRO A 7 26.01 15.91 23.73
N ASN A 8 25.16 15.34 24.58
CA ASN A 8 25.00 13.91 24.77
C ASN A 8 24.65 13.26 23.43
N ALA A 9 25.66 12.70 22.75
CA ALA A 9 25.54 11.96 21.50
C ALA A 9 24.97 10.55 21.72
N ASN A 10 23.91 10.44 22.53
CA ASN A 10 23.10 9.24 22.62
C ASN A 10 21.74 9.56 22.05
N THR A 11 21.70 9.75 20.73
CA THR A 11 20.50 9.50 19.94
C THR A 11 20.26 8.00 19.99
N ASN A 12 19.80 7.51 21.15
CA ASN A 12 19.09 6.25 21.24
C ASN A 12 17.87 6.43 20.34
N VAL A 13 18.05 6.12 19.06
CA VAL A 13 16.96 5.93 18.12
C VAL A 13 16.24 4.71 18.69
N VAL A 14 15.33 4.96 19.62
CA VAL A 14 14.30 4.02 20.02
C VAL A 14 13.56 3.76 18.73
N THR A 15 13.99 2.71 18.03
CA THR A 15 13.27 2.09 16.94
C THR A 15 12.05 1.50 17.60
N THR A 16 11.07 2.36 17.87
CA THR A 16 9.74 1.94 18.23
C THR A 16 9.36 0.95 17.15
N GLU A 17 9.20 -0.32 17.54
CA GLU A 17 8.79 -1.39 16.63
C GLU A 17 7.41 -1.00 16.11
N VAL A 18 7.40 -0.29 14.98
CA VAL A 18 6.16 0.08 14.33
C VAL A 18 5.60 -1.23 13.84
N SER A 19 4.50 -1.68 14.47
CA SER A 19 3.78 -2.89 14.07
C SER A 19 3.74 -2.93 12.54
N TRP A 20 4.21 -4.02 11.94
CA TRP A 20 4.41 -4.16 10.48
C TRP A 20 3.24 -3.56 9.70
N ARG A 21 2.04 -3.82 10.19
CA ARG A 21 0.78 -3.29 9.69
C ARG A 21 0.68 -1.77 9.54
N LYS A 22 1.17 -0.98 10.51
CA LYS A 22 1.21 0.49 10.41
C LYS A 22 2.23 0.96 9.37
N LYS A 23 3.36 0.27 9.24
CA LYS A 23 4.40 0.60 8.26
C LYS A 23 3.95 0.36 6.82
N TYR A 24 3.25 -0.75 6.58
CA TYR A 24 2.84 -1.14 5.21
C TYR A 24 1.43 -0.71 4.82
N ARG A 25 0.59 -0.21 5.74
CA ARG A 25 -0.79 0.22 5.42
C ARG A 25 -0.85 1.26 4.31
N ASN A 26 -0.09 2.35 4.40
CA ASN A 26 -0.08 3.42 3.39
C ASN A 26 0.37 2.95 2.00
N PRO A 27 1.54 2.28 1.85
CA PRO A 27 1.97 1.81 0.54
C PRO A 27 1.03 0.73 -0.01
N LEU A 28 0.45 -0.13 0.84
CA LEU A 28 -0.51 -1.15 0.40
C LEU A 28 -1.81 -0.51 -0.09
N MET A 29 -2.36 0.48 0.63
CA MET A 29 -3.52 1.25 0.18
C MET A 29 -3.25 1.97 -1.15
N ASN A 30 -2.07 2.57 -1.31
CA ASN A 30 -1.71 3.23 -2.55
C ASN A 30 -1.61 2.20 -3.70
N ALA A 31 -0.95 1.06 -3.47
CA ALA A 31 -0.86 -0.02 -4.46
C ALA A 31 -2.24 -0.56 -4.85
N ALA A 32 -3.16 -0.72 -3.90
CA ALA A 32 -4.54 -1.13 -4.17
C ALA A 32 -5.30 -0.08 -5.00
N PHE A 33 -5.12 1.21 -4.70
CA PHE A 33 -5.73 2.30 -5.47
C PHE A 33 -5.25 2.31 -6.92
N TRP A 34 -3.93 2.14 -7.15
CA TRP A 34 -3.38 2.01 -8.50
C TRP A 34 -3.83 0.72 -9.20
N GLY A 35 -3.88 -0.39 -8.47
CA GLY A 35 -4.38 -1.68 -8.97
C GLY A 35 -5.84 -1.60 -9.40
N PHE A 36 -6.67 -0.89 -8.65
CA PHE A 36 -8.07 -0.62 -9.02
C PHE A 36 -8.16 0.11 -10.37
N TRP A 37 -7.35 1.14 -10.59
CA TRP A 37 -7.37 1.86 -11.87
C TRP A 37 -6.95 1.01 -13.06
N ILE A 38 -5.94 0.16 -12.88
CA ILE A 38 -5.49 -0.79 -13.91
C ILE A 38 -6.60 -1.80 -14.21
N GLY A 39 -7.22 -2.36 -13.18
CA GLY A 39 -8.36 -3.27 -13.32
C GLY A 39 -9.52 -2.61 -14.08
N PHE A 40 -9.83 -1.36 -13.77
CA PHE A 40 -10.87 -0.60 -14.47
C PHE A 40 -10.54 -0.36 -15.95
N PHE A 41 -9.31 0.05 -16.26
CA PHE A 41 -8.88 0.19 -17.65
C PHE A 41 -9.00 -1.12 -18.43
N LEU A 42 -8.60 -2.23 -17.80
CA LEU A 42 -8.67 -3.56 -18.41
C LEU A 42 -10.12 -4.03 -18.61
N ALA A 43 -11.01 -3.74 -17.66
CA ALA A 43 -12.44 -3.99 -17.78
C ALA A 43 -13.05 -3.17 -18.93
N HIS A 44 -12.68 -1.90 -19.05
CA HIS A 44 -13.16 -1.01 -20.12
C HIS A 44 -12.68 -1.49 -21.49
N GLN A 45 -11.38 -1.75 -21.65
CA GLN A 45 -10.82 -2.36 -22.87
C GLN A 45 -11.48 -3.70 -23.20
N GLY A 46 -11.65 -4.57 -22.20
CA GLY A 46 -12.32 -5.87 -22.36
C GLY A 46 -13.77 -5.73 -22.81
N GLY A 47 -14.49 -4.73 -22.30
CA GLY A 47 -15.86 -4.40 -22.73
C GLY A 47 -15.91 -3.88 -24.16
N VAL A 48 -15.03 -2.96 -24.53
CA VAL A 48 -14.94 -2.40 -25.90
C VAL A 48 -14.57 -3.47 -26.92
N THR A 49 -13.67 -4.38 -26.56
CA THR A 49 -13.22 -5.49 -27.44
C THR A 49 -14.08 -6.75 -27.33
N ASN A 50 -15.13 -6.74 -26.49
CA ASN A 50 -16.00 -7.88 -26.20
C ASN A 50 -15.22 -9.16 -25.84
N ASN A 51 -14.12 -8.99 -25.09
CA ASN A 51 -13.21 -10.07 -24.71
C ASN A 51 -13.42 -10.44 -23.24
N GLY A 52 -14.09 -11.58 -23.01
CA GLY A 52 -14.39 -12.10 -21.68
C GLY A 52 -13.16 -12.39 -20.81
N THR A 53 -11.98 -12.60 -21.41
CA THR A 53 -10.74 -12.87 -20.67
C THR A 53 -10.23 -11.63 -19.96
N MET A 54 -10.24 -10.47 -20.63
CA MET A 54 -9.85 -9.19 -20.03
C MET A 54 -10.81 -8.77 -18.92
N ILE A 55 -12.10 -9.04 -19.11
CA ILE A 55 -13.14 -8.83 -18.10
C ILE A 55 -12.93 -9.76 -16.90
N SER A 56 -12.58 -11.03 -17.12
CA SER A 56 -12.29 -11.97 -16.02
C SER A 56 -11.05 -11.56 -15.23
N LEU A 57 -10.00 -11.12 -15.93
CA LEU A 57 -8.78 -10.60 -15.29
C LEU A 57 -9.04 -9.34 -14.47
N SER A 58 -9.88 -8.42 -14.95
CA SER A 58 -10.22 -7.22 -14.18
C SER A 58 -10.96 -7.54 -12.88
N TYR A 59 -11.85 -8.54 -12.89
CA TYR A 59 -12.49 -9.00 -11.65
C TYR A 59 -11.48 -9.53 -10.63
N VAL A 60 -10.46 -10.29 -11.06
CA VAL A 60 -9.40 -10.76 -10.15
C VAL A 60 -8.64 -9.59 -9.55
N ILE A 61 -8.25 -8.61 -10.37
CA ILE A 61 -7.52 -7.41 -9.92
C ILE A 61 -8.37 -6.59 -8.94
N PHE A 62 -9.67 -6.41 -9.23
CA PHE A 62 -10.58 -5.71 -8.33
C PHE A 62 -10.75 -6.43 -7.01
N THR A 63 -10.90 -7.76 -7.03
CA THR A 63 -11.05 -8.56 -5.80
C THR A 63 -9.81 -8.40 -4.90
N LEU A 64 -8.61 -8.43 -5.48
CA LEU A 64 -7.36 -8.20 -4.74
C LEU A 64 -7.25 -6.78 -4.20
N ALA A 65 -7.61 -5.76 -4.99
CA ALA A 65 -7.63 -4.37 -4.55
C ALA A 65 -8.61 -4.14 -3.39
N CYS A 66 -9.78 -4.79 -3.42
CA CYS A 66 -10.79 -4.72 -2.35
C CYS A 66 -10.38 -5.49 -1.09
N LEU A 67 -9.52 -6.51 -1.20
CA LEU A 67 -9.01 -7.24 -0.03
C LEU A 67 -8.02 -6.40 0.79
N VAL A 68 -7.26 -5.50 0.17
CA VAL A 68 -6.28 -4.63 0.87
C VAL A 68 -6.88 -3.83 2.04
N PRO A 69 -8.01 -3.13 1.91
CA PRO A 69 -8.64 -2.45 3.04
C PRO A 69 -9.13 -3.41 4.15
N LEU A 70 -9.46 -4.66 3.82
CA LEU A 70 -9.84 -5.68 4.81
C LEU A 70 -8.63 -6.16 5.62
N VAL A 71 -7.49 -6.44 4.99
CA VAL A 71 -6.26 -6.82 5.71
C VAL A 71 -5.60 -5.65 6.45
N THR A 72 -5.93 -4.41 6.12
CA THR A 72 -5.40 -3.22 6.82
C THR A 72 -6.30 -2.66 7.93
N LYS A 73 -7.59 -3.04 8.01
CA LYS A 73 -8.50 -2.75 9.15
C LYS A 73 -8.36 -3.77 10.28
N LYS A 74 -7.69 -3.42 11.38
CA LYS A 74 -7.68 -4.05 12.73
C LYS A 74 -6.81 -3.16 13.62
#